data_AF-A0A7S1Y919-F1
#
_entry.id   AF-A0A7S1Y919-F1
#
_cell.length_a   1.000
_cell.length_b   1.000
_cell.length_c   1.000
_cell.angle_alpha   90.00
_cell.angle_beta   90.00
_cell.angle_gamma   90.00
#
_symmetry.space_group_name_H-M   'P 1'
#
loop_
_entity.id
_entity.type
_entity.pdbx_description
1 polymer ?
#
loop_
_entity_poly.entity_id
_entity_poly.type
_entity_poly.pdbx_seq_one_letter_code
_entity_poly.pdbx_strand_id
1 'polypeptide(L)'
;NVEQWKDRNDATLLHGVDQLNRGFDSITNEKSLRELVVLNVAAGKIAAETHTAFDIGTHYFRAAIDTLGEEKLWRNHYSIAFAAHIGLAECYRNMGNCQRCQRTVEEIVLHAETIQDKATAYIVLIEAFDGQDKWEAALELSRSTLTLLGCPLPVNP
;
A
#
# COMPACT_ATOMS: atom_id res chain seq x y z
N ASN A 1 -9.70 -29.47 4.87
CA ASN A 1 -8.57 -29.00 4.02
C ASN A 1 -8.08 -27.67 4.57
N VAL A 2 -6.77 -27.42 4.64
CA VAL A 2 -6.16 -26.18 5.20
C VAL A 2 -6.55 -24.94 4.39
N GLU A 3 -6.67 -25.09 3.07
CA GLU A 3 -7.04 -24.01 2.14
C GLU A 3 -8.47 -23.52 2.39
N GLN A 4 -9.44 -24.43 2.48
CA GLN A 4 -10.83 -24.11 2.87
C GLN A 4 -10.95 -23.44 4.25
N TRP A 5 -10.02 -23.73 5.17
CA TRP A 5 -9.99 -23.10 6.48
C TRP A 5 -9.44 -21.67 6.39
N LYS A 6 -8.42 -21.44 5.57
CA LYS A 6 -7.92 -20.08 5.25
C LYS A 6 -9.03 -19.25 4.61
N ASP A 7 -9.66 -19.75 3.54
CA ASP A 7 -10.71 -19.03 2.81
C ASP A 7 -11.88 -18.61 3.71
N ARG A 8 -12.31 -19.50 4.61
CA ARG A 8 -13.38 -19.21 5.56
C ARG A 8 -13.00 -18.13 6.56
N ASN A 9 -11.77 -18.16 7.06
CA ASN A 9 -11.28 -17.17 8.02
C ASN A 9 -11.09 -15.81 7.34
N ASP A 10 -10.58 -15.80 6.12
CA ASP A 10 -10.40 -14.60 5.30
C ASP A 10 -11.76 -13.95 5.03
N ALA A 11 -12.75 -14.71 4.58
CA ALA A 11 -14.12 -14.21 4.39
C ALA A 11 -14.74 -13.67 5.70
N THR A 12 -14.47 -14.32 6.84
CA THR A 12 -14.95 -13.87 8.15
C THR A 12 -14.29 -12.54 8.56
N LEU A 13 -12.98 -12.40 8.32
CA LEU A 13 -12.26 -11.16 8.59
C LEU A 13 -12.82 -10.02 7.73
N LEU A 14 -12.91 -10.22 6.41
CA LEU A 14 -13.43 -9.21 5.48
C LEU A 14 -14.83 -8.74 5.89
N HIS A 15 -15.72 -9.68 6.19
CA HIS A 15 -17.07 -9.35 6.65
C HIS A 15 -17.08 -8.54 7.95
N GLY A 16 -16.25 -8.93 8.93
CA GLY A 16 -16.16 -8.21 10.21
C GLY A 16 -15.61 -6.79 10.03
N VAL A 17 -14.59 -6.62 9.21
CA VAL A 17 -14.00 -5.31 8.90
C VAL A 17 -14.98 -4.40 8.18
N ASP A 18 -15.77 -4.93 7.24
CA ASP A 18 -16.84 -4.18 6.58
C ASP A 18 -17.87 -3.63 7.57
N GLN A 19 -18.28 -4.42 8.56
CA GLN A 19 -19.23 -3.95 9.58
C GLN A 19 -18.60 -2.86 10.47
N LEU A 20 -17.33 -3.04 10.87
CA LEU A 20 -16.62 -2.05 11.67
C LEU A 20 -16.43 -0.74 10.93
N ASN A 21 -16.08 -0.78 9.64
CA ASN A 21 -15.93 0.40 8.80
C ASN A 21 -17.24 1.18 8.67
N ARG A 22 -18.40 0.51 8.62
CA ARG A 22 -19.71 1.18 8.59
C ARG A 22 -20.07 1.89 9.90
N GLY A 23 -19.50 1.45 11.01
CA GLY A 23 -19.77 1.98 12.35
C GLY A 23 -18.65 2.83 12.94
N PHE A 24 -17.58 3.11 12.18
CA PHE A 24 -16.35 3.65 12.75
C PHE A 24 -16.53 5.04 13.36
N ASP A 25 -17.48 5.85 12.87
CA ASP A 25 -17.82 7.17 13.42
C ASP A 25 -18.22 7.13 14.91
N SER A 26 -18.68 5.96 15.40
CA SER A 26 -19.02 5.76 16.82
C SER A 26 -17.81 5.36 17.68
N ILE A 27 -16.65 5.08 17.08
CA ILE A 27 -15.43 4.69 17.79
C ILE A 27 -14.65 5.95 18.17
N THR A 28 -14.69 6.32 19.45
CA THR A 28 -14.02 7.54 19.94
C THR A 28 -12.65 7.29 20.55
N ASN A 29 -12.32 6.02 20.83
CA ASN A 29 -11.07 5.64 21.46
C ASN A 29 -9.98 5.33 20.41
N GLU A 30 -8.86 6.04 20.51
CA GLU A 30 -7.74 5.94 19.56
C GLU A 30 -7.16 4.52 19.44
N LYS A 31 -7.08 3.77 20.55
CA LYS A 31 -6.61 2.39 20.51
C LYS A 31 -7.49 1.52 19.61
N SER A 32 -8.81 1.69 19.69
CA SER A 32 -9.76 0.93 18.87
C SER A 32 -9.73 1.36 17.40
N LEU A 33 -9.54 2.66 17.14
CA LEU A 33 -9.31 3.16 15.77
C LEU A 33 -8.03 2.58 15.17
N ARG A 34 -6.94 2.51 15.95
CA ARG A 34 -5.69 1.84 15.52
C ARG A 34 -5.90 0.36 15.23
N GLU A 35 -6.65 -0.35 16.06
CA GLU A 35 -6.99 -1.76 15.81
C GLU A 35 -7.77 -1.92 14.50
N LEU A 36 -8.72 -1.02 14.23
CA LEU A 36 -9.45 -0.98 12.96
C LEU A 36 -8.52 -0.71 11.77
N VAL A 37 -7.56 0.20 11.90
CA VAL A 37 -6.55 0.45 10.85
C VAL A 37 -5.76 -0.82 10.53
N VAL A 38 -5.29 -1.55 11.55
CA VAL A 38 -4.55 -2.81 11.37
C VAL A 38 -5.42 -3.85 10.66
N LEU A 39 -6.69 -3.97 11.05
CA LEU A 39 -7.63 -4.88 10.42
C LEU A 39 -7.90 -4.51 8.96
N ASN A 40 -8.04 -3.22 8.66
CA ASN A 40 -8.18 -2.73 7.28
C ASN A 40 -6.93 -3.05 6.43
N VAL A 41 -5.72 -2.88 6.96
CA VAL A 41 -4.49 -3.27 6.23
C VAL A 41 -4.47 -4.78 5.96
N ALA A 42 -4.90 -5.61 6.92
CA ALA A 42 -4.99 -7.06 6.72
C ALA A 42 -6.06 -7.42 5.66
N ALA A 43 -7.24 -6.82 5.73
CA ALA A 43 -8.32 -7.01 4.77
C ALA A 43 -7.90 -6.59 3.35
N GLY A 44 -7.20 -5.47 3.22
CA GLY A 44 -6.66 -5.00 1.94
C GLY A 44 -5.69 -6.00 1.31
N LYS A 45 -4.79 -6.59 2.11
CA LYS A 45 -3.85 -7.63 1.64
C LYS A 45 -4.59 -8.88 1.17
N ILE A 46 -5.52 -9.39 1.98
CA ILE A 46 -6.33 -10.56 1.63
C ILE A 46 -7.11 -10.32 0.34
N ALA A 47 -7.75 -9.15 0.18
CA ALA A 47 -8.46 -8.82 -1.05
C ALA A 47 -7.51 -8.80 -2.27
N ALA A 48 -6.34 -8.19 -2.12
CA ALA A 48 -5.35 -8.09 -3.19
C ALA A 48 -4.70 -9.45 -3.56
N GLU A 49 -4.61 -10.42 -2.63
CA GLU A 49 -4.07 -11.77 -2.88
C GLU A 49 -4.86 -12.55 -3.96
N THR A 50 -6.13 -12.22 -4.18
CA THR A 50 -6.98 -12.90 -5.17
C THR A 50 -6.71 -12.47 -6.62
N HIS A 51 -5.78 -11.53 -6.84
CA HIS A 51 -5.37 -10.98 -8.14
C HIS A 51 -6.50 -10.42 -9.03
N THR A 52 -7.70 -10.25 -8.49
CA THR A 52 -8.90 -9.81 -9.21
C THR A 52 -9.73 -8.78 -8.45
N ALA A 53 -9.46 -8.59 -7.15
CA ALA A 53 -10.18 -7.68 -6.27
C ALA A 53 -9.30 -6.51 -5.77
N PHE A 54 -8.46 -5.96 -6.65
CA PHE A 54 -7.57 -4.84 -6.30
C PHE A 54 -8.35 -3.56 -5.96
N ASP A 55 -9.51 -3.36 -6.57
CA ASP A 55 -10.44 -2.29 -6.24
C ASP A 55 -10.92 -2.41 -4.78
N ILE A 56 -11.33 -3.61 -4.36
CA ILE A 56 -11.69 -3.92 -2.97
C ILE A 56 -10.47 -3.70 -2.05
N GLY A 57 -9.29 -4.15 -2.47
CA GLY A 57 -8.03 -3.89 -1.75
C GLY A 57 -7.81 -2.39 -1.51
N THR A 58 -8.00 -1.55 -2.54
CA THR A 58 -7.87 -0.10 -2.37
C THR A 58 -8.87 0.50 -1.40
N HIS A 59 -10.09 -0.03 -1.33
CA HIS A 59 -11.09 0.45 -0.38
C HIS A 59 -10.64 0.22 1.06
N TYR A 60 -10.11 -0.95 1.39
CA TYR A 60 -9.60 -1.23 2.74
C TYR A 60 -8.34 -0.42 3.07
N PHE A 61 -7.37 -0.32 2.15
CA PHE A 61 -6.18 0.49 2.42
C PHE A 61 -6.51 1.97 2.58
N ARG A 62 -7.45 2.52 1.79
CA ARG A 62 -7.93 3.89 1.96
C ARG A 62 -8.63 4.07 3.30
N ALA A 63 -9.51 3.13 3.69
CA ALA A 63 -10.18 3.15 4.98
C ALA A 63 -9.16 3.14 6.15
N ALA A 64 -8.08 2.36 6.04
CA ALA A 64 -6.99 2.37 7.02
C ALA A 64 -6.37 3.77 7.18
N ILE A 65 -6.06 4.43 6.07
CA ILE A 65 -5.46 5.78 6.04
C ILE A 65 -6.41 6.81 6.65
N ASP A 66 -7.68 6.78 6.22
CA ASP A 66 -8.68 7.79 6.60
C ASP A 66 -9.12 7.67 8.06
N THR A 67 -9.12 6.46 8.64
CA THR A 67 -9.62 6.18 10.00
C THR A 67 -8.89 6.99 11.09
N LEU A 68 -7.58 7.21 10.94
CA LEU A 68 -6.80 8.05 11.87
C LEU A 68 -6.39 9.39 11.24
N GLY A 69 -6.57 9.55 9.93
CA GLY A 69 -6.03 10.63 9.13
C GLY A 69 -4.55 10.40 8.80
N GLU A 70 -4.17 10.72 7.57
CA GLU A 70 -2.85 10.44 6.98
C GLU A 70 -1.69 11.00 7.82
N GLU A 71 -1.75 12.27 8.22
CA GLU A 71 -0.70 12.91 9.02
C GLU A 71 -0.49 12.21 10.38
N LYS A 72 -1.59 11.92 11.09
CA LYS A 72 -1.53 11.26 12.40
C LYS A 72 -1.02 9.83 12.26
N LEU A 73 -1.43 9.14 11.20
CA LEU A 73 -1.03 7.77 10.93
C LEU A 73 0.48 7.70 10.68
N TRP A 74 1.03 8.56 9.82
CA TRP A 74 2.47 8.63 9.59
C TRP A 74 3.24 9.00 10.86
N ARG A 75 2.79 10.02 11.60
CA ARG A 75 3.48 10.53 12.78
C ARG A 75 3.53 9.54 13.95
N ASN A 76 2.43 8.84 14.20
CA ASN A 76 2.30 8.01 15.41
C ASN A 76 2.39 6.51 15.13
N HIS A 77 2.21 6.09 13.88
CA HIS A 77 2.06 4.68 13.48
C HIS A 77 2.75 4.38 12.16
N TYR A 78 3.99 4.86 11.99
CA TYR A 78 4.80 4.73 10.77
C TYR A 78 4.70 3.37 10.07
N SER A 79 4.93 2.26 10.78
CA SER A 79 4.92 0.93 10.17
C SER A 79 3.57 0.53 9.57
N ILE A 80 2.47 0.98 10.19
CA ILE A 80 1.11 0.73 9.70
C ILE A 80 0.81 1.66 8.52
N ALA A 81 1.22 2.93 8.60
CA ALA A 81 1.11 3.91 7.53
C ALA A 81 1.80 3.42 6.26
N PHE A 82 3.07 3.01 6.39
CA PHE A 82 3.87 2.49 5.30
C PHE A 82 3.23 1.27 4.66
N ALA A 83 2.79 0.30 5.46
CA ALA A 83 2.12 -0.90 4.95
C ALA A 83 0.81 -0.59 4.20
N ALA A 84 0.02 0.37 4.70
CA ALA A 84 -1.23 0.78 4.05
C ALA A 84 -0.97 1.47 2.69
N HIS A 85 -0.01 2.39 2.64
CA HIS A 85 0.31 3.13 1.43
C HIS A 85 0.99 2.24 0.37
N ILE A 86 1.90 1.34 0.76
CA ILE A 86 2.50 0.38 -0.17
C ILE A 86 1.42 -0.52 -0.78
N GLY A 87 0.55 -1.11 0.04
CA GLY A 87 -0.55 -1.94 -0.46
C GLY A 87 -1.50 -1.17 -1.40
N LEU A 88 -1.76 0.10 -1.09
CA LEU A 88 -2.56 0.98 -1.95
C LEU A 88 -1.87 1.26 -3.30
N ALA A 89 -0.56 1.56 -3.29
CA ALA A 89 0.23 1.78 -4.50
C ALA A 89 0.26 0.52 -5.38
N GLU A 90 0.49 -0.65 -4.78
CA GLU A 90 0.49 -1.95 -5.48
C GLU A 90 -0.88 -2.24 -6.11
N CYS A 91 -1.98 -1.98 -5.41
CA CYS A 91 -3.31 -2.12 -6.00
C CYS A 91 -3.50 -1.19 -7.20
N TYR A 92 -3.07 0.07 -7.11
CA TYR A 92 -3.12 0.99 -8.25
C TYR A 92 -2.26 0.55 -9.42
N ARG A 93 -1.05 0.04 -9.16
CA ARG A 93 -0.18 -0.56 -10.17
C ARG A 93 -0.88 -1.70 -10.90
N ASN A 94 -1.43 -2.68 -10.16
CA ASN A 94 -2.09 -3.84 -10.75
C ASN A 94 -3.35 -3.47 -11.56
N MET A 95 -4.04 -2.38 -11.19
CA MET A 95 -5.17 -1.85 -11.97
C MET A 95 -4.73 -0.98 -13.16
N GLY A 96 -3.43 -0.83 -13.42
CA GLY A 96 -2.89 0.03 -14.48
C GLY A 96 -3.03 1.53 -14.21
N ASN A 97 -3.38 1.93 -12.99
CA ASN A 97 -3.58 3.34 -12.61
C ASN A 97 -2.25 3.99 -12.16
N CYS A 98 -1.35 4.17 -13.11
CA CYS A 98 -0.01 4.72 -12.86
C CYS A 98 -0.04 6.09 -12.18
N GLN A 99 -0.97 6.99 -12.54
CA GLN A 99 -1.04 8.33 -11.92
C GLN A 99 -1.39 8.28 -10.44
N ARG A 100 -2.29 7.37 -10.01
CA ARG A 100 -2.59 7.19 -8.59
C ARG A 100 -1.46 6.46 -7.87
N CYS A 101 -0.85 5.45 -8.50
CA CYS A 101 0.33 4.78 -7.97
C CYS A 101 1.47 5.78 -7.70
N GLN A 102 1.78 6.65 -8.66
CA GLN A 102 2.82 7.67 -8.53
C GLN A 102 2.56 8.59 -7.35
N ARG A 103 1.34 9.17 -7.24
CA ARG A 103 1.00 10.04 -6.12
C ARG A 103 1.12 9.35 -4.76
N THR A 104 0.71 8.09 -4.68
CA THR A 104 0.86 7.31 -3.44
C THR A 104 2.33 7.03 -3.12
N VAL A 105 3.17 6.77 -4.13
CA VAL A 105 4.62 6.58 -3.94
C VAL A 105 5.32 7.87 -3.51
N GLU A 106 4.93 9.02 -4.06
CA GLU A 106 5.43 10.33 -3.64
C GLU A 106 5.15 10.59 -2.15
N GLU A 107 3.95 10.24 -1.67
CA GLU A 107 3.57 10.33 -0.26
C GLU A 107 4.44 9.43 0.63
N ILE A 108 4.67 8.17 0.21
CA ILE A 108 5.54 7.25 0.94
C ILE A 108 6.97 7.79 1.02
N VAL A 109 7.50 8.31 -0.09
CA VAL A 109 8.88 8.83 -0.16
C VAL A 109 9.05 10.07 0.72
N LEU A 110 8.01 10.90 0.82
CA LEU A 110 8.00 12.08 1.70
C LEU A 110 8.17 11.68 3.18
N HIS A 111 7.51 10.60 3.59
CA HIS A 111 7.47 10.14 4.99
C HIS A 111 8.47 9.03 5.33
N ALA A 112 9.09 8.38 4.35
CA ALA A 112 9.97 7.24 4.56
C ALA A 112 11.18 7.56 5.46
N GLU A 113 11.31 6.80 6.54
CA GLU A 113 12.39 6.92 7.54
C GLU A 113 13.73 6.35 7.02
N THR A 114 13.68 5.40 6.09
CA THR A 114 14.86 4.71 5.58
C THR A 114 14.99 4.77 4.06
N ILE A 115 16.22 4.56 3.58
CA ILE A 115 16.50 4.43 2.14
C ILE A 115 15.80 3.19 1.56
N GLN A 116 15.72 2.11 2.33
CA GLN A 116 15.08 0.85 1.95
C GLN A 116 13.58 1.05 1.73
N ASP A 117 12.94 1.86 2.58
CA ASP A 117 11.52 2.19 2.45
C ASP A 117 11.25 3.00 1.17
N LYS A 118 12.11 3.98 0.87
CA LYS A 118 12.06 4.75 -0.40
C LYS A 118 12.25 3.85 -1.62
N ALA A 119 13.25 2.97 -1.57
CA ALA A 119 13.51 2.02 -2.64
C ALA A 119 12.33 1.08 -2.87
N THR A 120 11.70 0.58 -1.80
CA THR A 120 10.50 -0.26 -1.89
C THR A 120 9.37 0.47 -2.62
N ALA A 121 9.12 1.73 -2.27
CA ALA A 121 8.09 2.54 -2.95
C ALA A 121 8.43 2.79 -4.43
N TYR A 122 9.69 3.10 -4.74
CA TYR A 122 10.11 3.31 -6.13
C TYR A 122 10.03 2.05 -6.98
N ILE A 123 10.32 0.87 -6.43
CA ILE A 123 10.16 -0.40 -7.15
C ILE A 123 8.71 -0.57 -7.64
N VAL A 124 7.72 -0.30 -6.78
CA VAL A 124 6.29 -0.35 -7.16
C VAL A 124 5.99 0.63 -8.31
N LEU A 125 6.58 1.83 -8.29
CA LEU A 125 6.38 2.82 -9.36
C LEU A 125 7.08 2.45 -10.67
N ILE A 126 8.28 1.89 -10.61
CA ILE A 126 9.03 1.40 -11.78
C ILE A 126 8.19 0.32 -12.50
N GLU A 127 7.66 -0.64 -11.75
CA GLU A 127 6.78 -1.67 -12.30
C GLU A 127 5.46 -1.10 -12.86
N ALA A 128 4.97 0.02 -12.32
CA ALA A 128 3.80 0.71 -12.86
C ALA A 128 4.09 1.44 -14.19
N PHE A 129 5.32 1.93 -14.38
CA PHE A 129 5.75 2.55 -15.64
C PHE A 129 5.99 1.52 -16.74
N ASP A 130 6.52 0.34 -16.40
CA ASP A 130 6.71 -0.77 -17.34
C ASP A 130 5.38 -1.19 -17.99
N GLY A 131 4.31 -1.29 -17.18
CA GLY A 131 2.97 -1.60 -17.68
C GLY A 131 2.27 -0.51 -18.52
N GLN A 132 2.91 0.66 -18.73
CA GLN A 132 2.38 1.76 -19.56
C GLN A 132 3.31 2.17 -20.72
N ASP A 133 4.27 1.31 -21.11
CA ASP A 133 5.28 1.61 -22.13
C ASP A 133 6.13 2.87 -21.83
N LYS A 134 6.20 3.30 -20.56
CA LYS A 134 7.00 4.45 -20.10
C LYS A 134 8.41 4.02 -19.69
N TRP A 135 9.05 3.23 -20.55
CA TRP A 135 10.32 2.57 -20.26
C TRP A 135 11.47 3.57 -19.96
N GLU A 136 11.49 4.73 -20.60
CA GLU A 136 12.50 5.78 -20.32
C GLU A 136 12.39 6.28 -18.87
N ALA A 137 11.18 6.60 -18.42
CA ALA A 137 10.93 7.04 -17.05
C ALA A 137 11.22 5.92 -16.03
N ALA A 138 10.88 4.67 -16.36
CA ALA A 138 11.22 3.50 -15.55
C ALA A 138 12.75 3.34 -15.40
N LEU A 139 13.50 3.53 -16.49
CA LEU A 139 14.95 3.40 -16.50
C LEU A 139 15.63 4.51 -15.69
N GLU A 140 15.21 5.76 -15.86
CA GLU A 140 15.73 6.90 -15.09
C GLU A 140 15.46 6.74 -13.59
N LEU A 141 14.23 6.33 -13.23
CA LEU A 141 13.86 6.09 -11.84
C LEU A 141 14.63 4.91 -11.25
N SER A 142 14.84 3.83 -12.02
CA SER A 142 15.63 2.67 -11.61
C SER A 142 17.09 3.05 -11.32
N ARG A 143 17.71 3.83 -12.21
CA ARG A 143 19.08 4.34 -12.01
C ARG A 143 19.16 5.19 -10.75
N SER A 144 18.22 6.10 -10.56
CA SER A 144 18.15 6.97 -9.38
C SER A 144 17.98 6.17 -8.08
N THR A 145 17.11 5.16 -8.10
CA THR A 145 16.86 4.27 -6.95
C THR A 145 18.10 3.45 -6.60
N LEU A 146 18.78 2.91 -7.61
CA LEU A 146 20.02 2.15 -7.43
C LEU A 146 21.17 3.01 -6.91
N THR A 147 21.29 4.25 -7.38
CA THR A 147 22.22 5.23 -6.80
C THR A 147 21.90 5.53 -5.34
N LEU A 148 20.62 5.72 -4.99
CA LEU A 148 20.19 5.92 -3.60
C LEU A 148 20.60 4.74 -2.69
N LEU A 149 20.54 3.52 -3.22
CA LEU A 149 20.96 2.29 -2.54
C LEU A 149 22.49 2.07 -2.51
N GLY A 150 23.29 2.96 -3.10
CA GLY A 150 24.75 2.82 -3.16
C GLY A 150 25.27 1.87 -4.25
N CYS A 151 24.40 1.47 -5.19
CA CYS A 151 24.69 0.53 -6.28
C CYS A 151 24.49 1.19 -7.66
N PRO A 152 25.22 2.27 -8.01
CA PRO A 152 24.97 3.00 -9.25
C PRO A 152 25.19 2.12 -10.48
N LEU A 153 24.23 2.14 -11.43
CA LEU A 153 24.43 1.53 -12.75
C LEU A 153 25.34 2.41 -13.62
N PRO A 154 26.26 1.82 -14.39
CA PRO A 154 27.04 2.57 -15.37
C PRO A 154 26.09 3.17 -16.43
N VAL A 155 26.42 4.38 -16.89
CA VAL A 155 25.59 5.13 -17.85
C VAL A 155 25.68 4.55 -19.28
N ASN A 156 26.56 3.55 -19.49
CA ASN A 156 26.72 2.79 -20.72
C ASN A 156 26.96 1.30 -20.37
N PRO A 157 26.52 0.36 -21.23
CA PRO A 157 26.82 -1.07 -21.07
C PRO A 157 28.31 -1.39 -21.17
#